data_AF-A0A6J1QUR7-F1
#
_entry.id   AF-A0A6J1QUR7-F1
#
_cell.length_a   1.000
_cell.length_b   1.000
_cell.length_c   1.000
_cell.angle_alpha   90.00
_cell.angle_beta   90.00
_cell.angle_gamma   90.00
#
_symmetry.space_group_name_H-M   'P 1'
#
loop_
_entity.id
_entity.type
_entity.pdbx_description
1 polymer ?
#
loop_
_entity_poly.entity_id
_entity_poly.type
_entity_poly.pdbx_seq_one_letter_code
_entity_poly.pdbx_strand_id
1 'polypeptide(L)'
;MSFERIVSPLLPPHQRCASHTLHLVATTDILNGINSLENVKLLYNDIIKKCTSLWNLTRSPKQYEIMVEILEEALKRPVATRWNSLFDCLKQLIKLKDKLLILCVQLEIADPLTTSDFIFIEEYVKCTEPIAEALDTLQGEVNVSYGYLLPTIISTKNKLQKVINANLIYCTALVNLLITSLERR
;
A
#
# COMPACT_ATOMS: atom_id res chain seq x y z
N MET A 1 19.99 -4.64 60.38
CA MET A 1 19.13 -4.10 59.31
C MET A 1 19.45 -4.87 58.05
N SER A 2 18.67 -5.92 57.77
CA SER A 2 18.77 -6.73 56.56
C SER A 2 18.42 -5.87 55.36
N PHE A 3 19.28 -5.86 54.34
CA PHE A 3 18.94 -5.34 53.02
C PHE A 3 17.70 -6.09 52.52
N GLU A 4 16.55 -5.42 52.55
CA GLU A 4 15.33 -5.92 51.96
C GLU A 4 15.54 -6.09 50.46
N ARG A 5 15.20 -7.30 50.01
CA ARG A 5 15.01 -7.77 48.64
C ARG A 5 14.97 -6.64 47.61
N ILE A 6 15.97 -6.61 46.74
CA ILE A 6 15.80 -6.07 45.39
C ILE A 6 14.65 -6.89 44.79
N VAL A 7 13.45 -6.31 44.79
CA VAL A 7 12.32 -6.77 43.99
C VAL A 7 12.89 -6.88 42.58
N SER A 8 12.86 -8.10 42.01
CA SER A 8 13.24 -8.35 40.62
C SER A 8 12.75 -7.18 39.76
N PRO A 9 13.60 -6.49 38.99
CA PRO A 9 13.18 -5.27 38.32
C PRO A 9 11.96 -5.59 37.45
N LEU A 10 10.80 -5.09 37.86
CA LEU A 10 9.55 -5.26 37.14
C LEU A 10 9.74 -4.50 35.83
N LEU A 11 10.03 -5.22 34.74
CA LEU A 11 10.13 -4.60 33.43
C LEU A 11 8.77 -4.02 33.07
N PRO A 12 8.70 -2.80 32.50
CA PRO A 12 7.47 -2.28 31.97
C PRO A 12 6.81 -3.28 31.01
N PRO A 13 5.48 -3.33 30.95
CA PRO A 13 4.79 -4.21 30.02
C PRO A 13 5.20 -3.88 28.59
N HIS A 14 5.42 -4.93 27.78
CA HIS A 14 5.81 -4.80 26.39
C HIS A 14 4.80 -3.92 25.62
N GLN A 15 5.30 -2.79 25.11
CA GLN A 15 4.53 -1.89 24.25
C GLN A 15 4.66 -2.34 22.80
N ARG A 16 3.53 -2.49 22.10
CA ARG A 16 3.54 -2.83 20.68
C ARG A 16 4.07 -1.64 19.87
N CYS A 17 4.86 -1.93 18.85
CA CYS A 17 5.28 -0.90 17.89
C CYS A 17 4.05 -0.39 17.12
N ALA A 18 3.80 0.92 17.19
CA ALA A 18 2.68 1.55 16.49
C ALA A 18 2.78 1.36 14.98
N SER A 19 3.98 1.54 14.42
CA SER A 19 4.25 1.39 12.99
C SER A 19 4.05 -0.05 12.52
N HIS A 20 4.39 -1.04 13.34
CA HIS A 20 4.07 -2.44 13.06
C HIS A 20 2.56 -2.71 13.11
N THR A 21 1.88 -2.12 14.09
CA THR A 21 0.43 -2.29 14.27
C THR A 21 -0.35 -1.68 13.09
N LEU A 22 0.06 -0.49 12.63
CA LEU A 22 -0.49 0.15 11.44
C LEU A 22 -0.13 -0.63 10.17
N HIS A 23 1.05 -1.23 10.09
CA HIS A 23 1.44 -2.07 8.96
C HIS A 23 0.52 -3.29 8.80
N LEU A 24 0.03 -3.86 9.90
CA LEU A 24 -0.97 -4.94 9.86
C LEU A 24 -2.30 -4.49 9.25
N VAL A 25 -2.65 -3.21 9.37
CA VAL A 25 -3.83 -2.65 8.68
C VAL A 25 -3.61 -2.70 7.18
N ALA A 26 -2.45 -2.21 6.71
CA ALA A 26 -2.10 -2.15 5.29
C ALA A 26 -1.88 -3.53 4.62
N THR A 27 -1.57 -4.56 5.41
CA THR A 27 -1.29 -5.91 4.91
C THR A 27 -2.43 -6.86 5.21
N THR A 28 -2.52 -7.33 6.45
CA THR A 28 -3.45 -8.37 6.87
C THR A 28 -4.89 -7.92 6.74
N ASP A 29 -5.24 -6.72 7.24
CA ASP A 29 -6.64 -6.29 7.28
C ASP A 29 -7.15 -5.95 5.87
N ILE A 30 -6.38 -5.23 5.05
CA ILE A 30 -6.72 -4.99 3.63
C ILE A 30 -6.91 -6.32 2.88
N LEU A 31 -5.98 -7.25 2.98
CA LEU A 31 -6.05 -8.51 2.22
C LEU A 31 -7.25 -9.36 2.66
N ASN A 32 -7.52 -9.44 3.96
CA ASN A 32 -8.72 -10.12 4.47
C ASN A 32 -10.00 -9.43 3.99
N GLY A 33 -10.00 -8.10 3.98
CA GLY A 33 -11.09 -7.29 3.46
C GLY A 33 -11.38 -7.52 1.99
N ILE A 34 -10.36 -7.44 1.16
CA ILE A 34 -10.45 -7.74 -0.27
C ILE A 34 -10.98 -9.17 -0.45
N ASN A 35 -10.41 -10.15 0.27
CA ASN A 35 -10.84 -11.55 0.17
C ASN A 35 -12.29 -11.81 0.60
N SER A 36 -12.87 -10.95 1.45
CA SER A 36 -14.28 -11.04 1.85
C SER A 36 -15.26 -10.50 0.80
N LEU A 37 -14.77 -9.76 -0.20
CA LEU A 37 -15.55 -9.09 -1.23
C LEU A 37 -15.27 -9.72 -2.60
N GLU A 38 -16.07 -10.69 -3.02
CA GLU A 38 -15.75 -11.55 -4.18
C GLU A 38 -15.45 -10.75 -5.47
N ASN A 39 -16.25 -9.73 -5.79
CA ASN A 39 -16.02 -8.90 -6.98
C ASN A 39 -14.70 -8.11 -6.90
N VAL A 40 -14.41 -7.51 -5.74
CA VAL A 40 -13.18 -6.71 -5.52
C VAL A 40 -11.96 -7.64 -5.50
N LYS A 41 -12.09 -8.83 -4.92
CA LYS A 41 -11.06 -9.86 -4.88
C LYS A 41 -10.65 -10.32 -6.28
N LEU A 42 -11.62 -10.67 -7.13
CA LEU A 42 -11.35 -11.11 -8.49
C LEU A 42 -10.63 -10.01 -9.28
N LEU A 43 -11.14 -8.79 -9.21
CA LEU A 43 -10.56 -7.63 -9.87
C LEU A 43 -9.15 -7.32 -9.37
N TYR A 44 -8.95 -7.28 -8.04
CA TYR A 44 -7.65 -7.03 -7.42
C TYR A 44 -6.63 -8.10 -7.84
N ASN A 45 -6.98 -9.38 -7.76
CA ASN A 45 -6.07 -10.46 -8.11
C ASN A 45 -5.70 -10.46 -9.60
N ASP A 46 -6.65 -10.17 -10.48
CA ASP A 46 -6.41 -10.02 -11.91
C ASP A 46 -5.43 -8.87 -12.20
N ILE A 47 -5.68 -7.69 -11.64
CA ILE A 47 -4.85 -6.51 -11.84
C ILE A 47 -3.44 -6.70 -11.27
N ILE A 48 -3.32 -7.26 -10.05
CA ILE A 48 -2.01 -7.55 -9.45
C ILE A 48 -1.25 -8.59 -10.28
N LYS A 49 -1.93 -9.58 -10.86
CA LYS A 49 -1.31 -10.55 -11.77
C LYS A 49 -0.78 -9.85 -13.03
N LYS A 50 -1.56 -8.98 -13.67
CA LYS A 50 -1.12 -8.17 -14.82
C LYS A 50 0.09 -7.28 -14.49
N CYS A 51 0.03 -6.56 -13.37
CA CYS A 51 1.15 -5.75 -12.89
C CYS A 51 2.40 -6.60 -12.63
N THR A 52 2.23 -7.79 -12.05
CA THR A 52 3.33 -8.73 -11.80
C THR A 52 3.95 -9.24 -13.10
N SER A 53 3.14 -9.56 -14.10
CA SER A 53 3.62 -9.92 -15.44
C SER A 53 4.44 -8.79 -16.04
N LEU A 54 3.95 -7.55 -15.98
CA LEU A 54 4.66 -6.35 -16.45
C LEU A 54 6.01 -6.17 -15.72
N TRP A 55 6.03 -6.23 -14.38
CA TRP A 55 7.27 -6.12 -13.62
C TRP A 55 8.23 -7.27 -13.91
N ASN A 56 7.75 -8.47 -14.22
CA ASN A 56 8.61 -9.60 -14.59
C ASN A 56 9.29 -9.43 -15.95
N LEU A 57 8.72 -8.66 -16.89
CA LEU A 57 9.39 -8.34 -18.16
C LEU A 57 10.72 -7.61 -17.94
N THR A 58 10.80 -6.77 -16.90
CA THR A 58 12.03 -6.05 -16.52
C THR A 58 13.20 -6.96 -16.11
N ARG A 59 12.98 -8.28 -15.95
CA ARG A 59 14.05 -9.24 -15.65
C ARG A 59 14.90 -9.58 -16.87
N SER A 60 14.36 -9.39 -18.08
CA SER A 60 15.12 -9.57 -19.31
C SER A 60 15.83 -8.26 -19.66
N PRO A 61 17.17 -8.24 -19.81
CA PRO A 61 17.90 -7.01 -20.15
C PRO A 61 17.39 -6.35 -21.43
N LYS A 62 17.10 -7.16 -22.45
CA LYS A 62 16.55 -6.68 -23.74
C LYS A 62 15.20 -5.98 -23.56
N GLN A 63 14.29 -6.59 -22.79
CA GLN A 63 12.97 -6.00 -22.54
C GLN A 63 13.09 -4.76 -21.66
N TYR A 64 13.97 -4.80 -20.66
CA TYR A 64 14.23 -3.67 -19.77
C TYR A 64 14.74 -2.43 -20.53
N GLU A 65 15.68 -2.58 -21.46
CA GLU A 65 16.17 -1.48 -22.30
C GLU A 65 15.05 -0.82 -23.11
N ILE A 66 14.23 -1.64 -23.79
CA ILE A 66 13.07 -1.17 -24.55
C ILE A 66 12.07 -0.43 -23.64
N MET A 67 11.79 -0.99 -22.47
CA MET A 67 10.89 -0.38 -21.49
C MET A 67 11.43 0.96 -20.98
N VAL A 68 12.72 1.07 -20.66
CA VAL A 68 13.33 2.32 -20.20
C VAL A 68 13.34 3.37 -21.31
N GLU A 69 13.59 2.97 -22.56
CA GLU A 69 13.55 3.87 -23.73
C GLU A 69 12.16 4.50 -23.90
N ILE A 70 11.10 3.69 -23.82
CA ILE A 70 9.72 4.14 -24.01
C ILE A 70 9.18 4.90 -22.80
N LEU A 71 9.46 4.40 -21.59
CA LEU A 71 8.95 4.98 -20.35
C LEU A 71 9.74 6.23 -19.93
N GLU A 72 10.99 6.37 -20.41
CA GLU A 72 11.98 7.37 -19.98
C GLU A 72 12.34 7.27 -18.48
N GLU A 73 11.91 6.20 -17.82
CA GLU A 73 12.10 5.97 -16.40
C GLU A 73 12.12 4.46 -16.13
N ALA A 74 12.99 4.00 -15.23
CA ALA A 74 13.03 2.61 -14.83
C ALA A 74 11.83 2.24 -13.93
N LEU A 75 11.13 1.16 -14.27
CA LEU A 75 10.07 0.64 -13.42
C LEU A 75 10.64 0.06 -12.12
N LYS A 76 10.11 0.55 -10.99
CA LYS A 76 10.30 -0.03 -9.67
C LYS A 76 9.62 -1.38 -9.60
N ARG A 77 10.17 -2.27 -8.77
CA ARG A 77 9.59 -3.59 -8.49
C ARG A 77 9.15 -3.68 -7.04
N PRO A 78 7.97 -4.27 -6.77
CA PRO A 78 7.51 -4.46 -5.40
C PRO A 78 8.40 -5.47 -4.67
N VAL A 79 8.76 -5.14 -3.44
CA VAL A 79 9.43 -6.04 -2.50
C VAL A 79 8.37 -6.73 -1.64
N ALA A 80 8.30 -8.05 -1.69
CA ALA A 80 7.24 -8.85 -1.05
C ALA A 80 7.10 -8.61 0.47
N THR A 81 8.17 -8.18 1.14
CA THR A 81 8.19 -7.98 2.61
C THR A 81 7.68 -6.61 3.05
N ARG A 82 7.43 -5.67 2.13
CA ARG A 82 7.00 -4.31 2.47
C ARG A 82 5.88 -3.82 1.57
N TRP A 83 4.67 -3.70 2.14
CA TRP A 83 3.52 -3.15 1.43
C TRP A 83 3.77 -1.75 0.83
N ASN A 84 4.52 -0.87 1.51
CA ASN A 84 4.88 0.45 0.95
C ASN A 84 5.58 0.34 -0.41
N SER A 85 6.38 -0.71 -0.64
CA SER A 85 7.03 -0.94 -1.93
C SER A 85 6.01 -1.27 -3.03
N LEU A 86 4.95 -2.02 -2.72
CA LEU A 86 3.84 -2.23 -3.66
C LEU A 86 3.11 -0.92 -3.94
N PHE A 87 2.78 -0.16 -2.91
CA PHE A 87 2.14 1.15 -3.03
C PHE A 87 2.92 2.11 -3.94
N ASP A 88 4.24 2.22 -3.74
CA ASP A 88 5.11 3.06 -4.57
C ASP A 88 5.16 2.62 -6.03
N CYS A 89 5.18 1.30 -6.27
CA CYS A 89 5.16 0.77 -7.64
C CYS A 89 3.82 1.08 -8.32
N LEU A 90 2.69 0.91 -7.62
CA LEU A 90 1.37 1.25 -8.15
C LEU A 90 1.26 2.76 -8.44
N LYS A 91 1.77 3.65 -7.57
CA LYS A 91 1.85 5.09 -7.86
C LYS A 91 2.67 5.40 -9.10
N GLN A 92 3.78 4.70 -9.30
CA GLN A 92 4.59 4.86 -10.50
C GLN A 92 3.84 4.41 -11.76
N LEU A 93 3.10 3.30 -11.70
CA LEU A 93 2.28 2.84 -12.84
C LEU A 93 1.23 3.89 -13.22
N ILE A 94 0.55 4.52 -12.25
CA ILE A 94 -0.41 5.60 -12.52
C ILE A 94 0.27 6.77 -13.24
N LYS A 95 1.45 7.21 -12.75
CA LYS A 95 2.23 8.30 -13.37
C LYS A 95 2.58 8.00 -14.83
N LEU A 96 2.86 6.74 -15.15
CA LEU A 96 3.30 6.28 -16.47
C LEU A 96 2.17 5.70 -17.32
N LYS A 97 0.90 5.87 -16.93
CA LYS A 97 -0.28 5.25 -17.55
C LYS A 97 -0.29 5.33 -19.07
N ASP A 98 -0.16 6.53 -19.64
CA ASP A 98 -0.25 6.73 -21.09
C ASP A 98 0.88 6.01 -21.84
N LYS A 99 2.10 6.09 -21.30
CA LYS A 99 3.28 5.42 -21.87
C LYS A 99 3.17 3.90 -21.72
N LEU A 100 2.62 3.41 -20.61
CA LEU A 100 2.40 1.98 -20.37
C LEU A 100 1.36 1.38 -21.32
N LEU A 101 0.30 2.12 -21.64
CA LEU A 101 -0.68 1.68 -22.63
C LEU A 101 -0.04 1.51 -24.02
N ILE A 102 0.84 2.43 -24.42
CA ILE A 102 1.61 2.35 -25.68
C ILE A 102 2.59 1.17 -25.63
N LEU A 103 3.34 1.04 -24.53
CA LEU A 103 4.30 -0.03 -24.31
C LEU A 103 3.64 -1.41 -24.42
N CYS A 104 2.49 -1.61 -23.79
CA CYS A 104 1.73 -2.86 -23.82
C CYS A 104 1.39 -3.30 -25.25
N VAL A 105 1.07 -2.35 -26.13
CA VAL A 105 0.79 -2.61 -27.56
C VAL A 105 2.08 -2.96 -28.30
N GLN A 106 3.17 -2.23 -28.08
CA GLN A 106 4.45 -2.45 -28.77
C GLN A 106 5.13 -3.77 -28.36
N LEU A 107 4.98 -4.21 -27.12
CA LEU A 107 5.56 -5.45 -26.60
C LEU A 107 4.64 -6.67 -26.80
N GLU A 108 3.48 -6.51 -27.45
CA GLU A 108 2.49 -7.56 -27.68
C GLU A 108 2.16 -8.38 -26.41
N ILE A 109 1.97 -7.67 -25.28
CA ILE A 109 1.68 -8.32 -24.00
C ILE A 109 0.34 -9.05 -24.13
N ALA A 110 0.32 -10.36 -23.85
CA ALA A 110 -0.86 -11.20 -24.04
C ALA A 110 -2.07 -10.78 -23.19
N ASP A 111 -1.84 -10.22 -22.00
CA ASP A 111 -2.86 -9.72 -21.08
C ASP A 111 -2.44 -8.34 -20.55
N PRO A 112 -2.65 -7.26 -21.34
CA PRO A 112 -2.15 -5.93 -21.02
C PRO A 112 -3.05 -5.22 -20.00
N LEU A 113 -2.46 -4.29 -19.25
CA LEU A 113 -3.24 -3.37 -18.41
C LEU A 113 -4.14 -2.48 -19.29
N THR A 114 -5.41 -2.42 -18.93
CA THR A 114 -6.43 -1.63 -19.62
C THR A 114 -6.71 -0.32 -18.89
N THR A 115 -7.42 0.60 -19.54
CA THR A 115 -7.87 1.85 -18.89
C THR A 115 -8.72 1.58 -17.64
N SER A 116 -9.57 0.54 -17.65
CA SER A 116 -10.37 0.14 -16.50
C SER A 116 -9.51 -0.38 -15.35
N ASP A 117 -8.43 -1.11 -15.66
CA ASP A 117 -7.46 -1.57 -14.65
C ASP A 117 -6.80 -0.36 -13.97
N PHE A 118 -6.44 0.67 -14.75
CA PHE A 118 -5.88 1.90 -14.19
C PHE A 118 -6.87 2.67 -13.31
N ILE A 119 -8.16 2.71 -13.65
CA ILE A 119 -9.18 3.33 -12.78
C ILE A 119 -9.19 2.64 -11.41
N PHE A 120 -9.16 1.30 -11.38
CA PHE A 120 -9.08 0.55 -10.13
C PHE A 120 -7.77 0.85 -9.37
N ILE A 121 -6.62 0.86 -10.04
CA ILE A 121 -5.32 1.15 -9.40
C ILE A 121 -5.33 2.56 -8.79
N GLU A 122 -5.86 3.55 -9.51
CA GLU A 122 -6.02 4.93 -9.04
C GLU A 122 -6.89 4.99 -7.77
N GLU A 123 -8.03 4.29 -7.77
CA GLU A 123 -8.88 4.20 -6.58
C GLU A 123 -8.20 3.48 -5.42
N TYR A 124 -7.56 2.34 -5.66
CA TYR A 124 -6.86 1.58 -4.63
C TYR A 124 -5.76 2.42 -3.97
N VAL A 125 -4.93 3.09 -4.77
CA VAL A 125 -3.88 3.99 -4.28
C VAL A 125 -4.50 5.12 -3.48
N LYS A 126 -5.56 5.77 -3.98
CA LYS A 126 -6.25 6.85 -3.26
C LYS A 126 -6.82 6.39 -1.91
N CYS A 127 -7.38 5.19 -1.85
CA CYS A 127 -7.94 4.62 -0.62
C CYS A 127 -6.86 4.32 0.42
N THR A 128 -5.69 3.89 -0.03
CA THR A 128 -4.62 3.41 0.84
C THR A 128 -3.54 4.47 1.15
N GLU A 129 -3.52 5.57 0.41
CA GLU A 129 -2.59 6.69 0.60
C GLU A 129 -2.59 7.26 2.03
N PRO A 130 -3.74 7.48 2.71
CA PRO A 130 -3.72 7.93 4.10
C PRO A 130 -2.99 6.99 5.07
N ILE A 131 -3.00 5.68 4.79
CA ILE A 131 -2.27 4.68 5.58
C ILE A 131 -0.78 4.72 5.24
N ALA A 132 -0.42 4.87 3.96
CA ALA A 132 0.97 4.98 3.53
C ALA A 132 1.66 6.20 4.16
N GLU A 133 1.05 7.38 4.09
CA GLU A 133 1.58 8.61 4.70
C GLU A 133 1.75 8.50 6.22
N ALA A 134 0.82 7.80 6.87
CA ALA A 134 0.87 7.56 8.30
C ALA A 134 1.97 6.57 8.68
N LEU A 135 2.19 5.54 7.86
CA LEU A 135 3.32 4.63 8.01
C LEU A 135 4.64 5.39 7.84
N ASP A 136 4.78 6.23 6.83
CA ASP A 136 6.00 7.02 6.62
C ASP A 136 6.26 7.97 7.79
N THR A 137 5.21 8.57 8.35
CA THR A 137 5.31 9.42 9.54
C THR A 137 5.76 8.64 10.77
N LEU A 138 5.20 7.45 11.01
CA LEU A 138 5.51 6.63 12.20
C LEU A 138 6.77 5.76 12.04
N GLN A 139 7.25 5.53 10.82
CA GLN A 139 8.48 4.79 10.53
C GLN A 139 9.68 5.70 10.30
N GLY A 140 9.47 7.01 10.22
CA GLY A 140 10.54 7.98 10.05
C GLY A 140 11.57 7.97 11.20
N GLU A 141 12.74 8.52 10.92
CA GLU A 141 13.82 8.63 11.92
C GLU A 141 13.81 10.00 12.63
N VAL A 142 13.13 10.99 12.04
CA VAL A 142 13.09 12.38 12.52
C VAL A 142 11.70 12.69 13.07
N ASN A 143 11.64 13.26 14.29
CA ASN A 143 10.39 13.65 14.96
C ASN A 143 9.40 12.52 15.25
N VAL A 144 9.86 11.27 15.41
CA VAL A 144 8.99 10.14 15.76
C VAL A 144 9.04 9.90 17.27
N SER A 145 8.18 10.60 18.00
CA SER A 145 7.93 10.36 19.43
C SER A 145 6.51 9.87 19.65
N TYR A 146 6.22 9.31 20.83
CA TYR A 146 4.86 8.89 21.19
C TYR A 146 3.82 10.02 21.08
N GLY A 147 4.25 11.29 21.16
CA GLY A 147 3.37 12.45 20.97
C GLY A 147 2.80 12.57 19.56
N TYR A 148 3.40 11.94 18.55
CA TYR A 148 2.93 11.98 17.16
C TYR A 148 1.93 10.88 16.84
N LEU A 149 1.81 9.85 17.68
CA LEU A 149 0.95 8.70 17.40
C LEU A 149 -0.52 9.12 17.27
N LEU A 150 -1.07 9.76 18.31
CA LEU A 150 -2.47 10.16 18.33
C LEU A 150 -2.81 11.19 17.22
N PRO A 151 -2.01 12.26 17.01
CA PRO A 151 -2.21 13.16 15.87
C PRO A 151 -2.19 12.45 14.51
N THR A 152 -1.28 11.50 14.32
CA THR A 152 -1.18 10.73 13.07
C THR A 152 -2.44 9.92 12.83
N ILE A 153 -2.90 9.14 13.82
CA ILE A 153 -4.11 8.31 13.71
C ILE A 153 -5.35 9.18 13.41
N ILE A 154 -5.52 10.31 14.12
CA ILE A 154 -6.64 11.23 13.88
C ILE A 154 -6.57 11.81 12.46
N SER A 155 -5.40 12.24 12.02
CA SER A 155 -5.18 12.76 10.67
C SER A 155 -5.51 11.71 9.61
N THR A 156 -5.04 10.47 9.78
CA THR A 156 -5.34 9.34 8.90
C THR A 156 -6.84 9.06 8.81
N LYS A 157 -7.53 9.02 9.95
CA LYS A 157 -8.99 8.81 9.99
C LYS A 157 -9.72 9.92 9.23
N ASN A 158 -9.37 11.18 9.47
CA ASN A 158 -9.98 12.32 8.79
C ASN A 158 -9.74 12.27 7.27
N LYS A 159 -8.54 11.85 6.84
CA LYS A 159 -8.22 11.66 5.42
C LYS A 159 -9.04 10.52 4.81
N LEU A 160 -9.15 9.37 5.48
CA LEU A 160 -10.00 8.25 5.02
C LEU A 160 -11.47 8.63 4.91
N GLN A 161 -12.01 9.39 5.88
CA GLN A 161 -13.38 9.89 5.83
C GLN A 161 -13.61 10.84 4.64
N LYS A 162 -12.61 11.63 4.24
CA LYS A 162 -12.69 12.42 3.01
C LYS A 162 -12.70 11.55 1.75
N VAL A 163 -11.97 10.43 1.76
CA VAL A 163 -11.96 9.48 0.63
C VAL A 163 -13.29 8.75 0.49
N ILE A 164 -14.01 8.46 1.59
CA ILE A 164 -15.38 7.90 1.53
C ILE A 164 -16.31 8.77 0.70
N ASN A 165 -16.19 10.09 0.84
CA ASN A 165 -17.05 11.04 0.13
C ASN A 165 -16.62 11.24 -1.33
N ALA A 166 -15.57 10.55 -1.80
CA ALA A 166 -15.22 10.53 -3.21
C ALA A 166 -16.15 9.56 -3.97
N ASN A 167 -16.47 9.90 -5.21
CA ASN A 167 -17.16 9.00 -6.13
C ASN A 167 -16.22 7.87 -6.56
N LEU A 168 -16.15 6.80 -5.76
CA LEU A 168 -15.41 5.57 -6.05
C LEU A 168 -16.34 4.56 -6.74
N ILE A 169 -15.84 3.90 -7.76
CA ILE A 169 -16.52 2.89 -8.57
C ILE A 169 -16.31 1.50 -7.98
N TYR A 170 -15.08 1.18 -7.56
CA TYR A 170 -14.68 -0.16 -7.14
C TYR A 170 -14.29 -0.25 -5.66
N CYS A 171 -13.62 0.77 -5.11
CA CYS A 171 -12.97 0.67 -3.80
C CYS A 171 -13.79 1.22 -2.61
N THR A 172 -15.07 1.54 -2.76
CA THR A 172 -15.90 2.10 -1.67
C THR A 172 -15.90 1.22 -0.41
N ALA A 173 -16.06 -0.09 -0.59
CA ALA A 173 -16.06 -1.04 0.53
C ALA A 173 -14.68 -1.15 1.22
N LEU A 174 -13.59 -0.93 0.47
CA LEU A 174 -12.23 -0.95 1.00
C LEU A 174 -11.99 0.19 1.99
N VAL A 175 -12.50 1.40 1.70
CA VAL A 175 -12.32 2.56 2.60
C VAL A 175 -13.01 2.34 3.95
N ASN A 176 -14.25 1.82 3.94
CA ASN A 176 -14.97 1.49 5.17
C ASN A 176 -14.22 0.47 6.02
N LEU A 177 -13.63 -0.53 5.36
CA LEU A 177 -12.80 -1.52 6.03
C LEU A 177 -11.53 -0.90 6.62
N LEU A 178 -10.87 0.02 5.91
CA LEU A 178 -9.69 0.71 6.41
C LEU A 178 -9.98 1.54 7.67
N ILE A 179 -11.12 2.25 7.70
CA ILE A 179 -11.54 3.00 8.88
C ILE A 179 -11.79 2.06 10.06
N THR A 180 -12.59 1.00 9.83
CA THR A 180 -12.91 0.03 10.88
C THR A 180 -11.65 -0.67 11.42
N SER A 181 -10.71 -0.97 10.52
CA SER A 181 -9.44 -1.61 10.88
C SER A 181 -8.53 -0.67 11.67
N LEU A 182 -8.48 0.61 11.30
CA LEU A 182 -7.73 1.64 12.03
C LEU A 182 -8.29 1.87 13.43
N GLU A 183 -9.61 1.90 13.60
CA GLU A 183 -10.27 2.13 14.91
C GLU A 183 -10.11 0.97 15.90
N ARG A 184 -9.86 -0.24 15.39
CA ARG A 184 -9.63 -1.44 16.21
C ARG A 184 -8.23 -1.53 16.81
N ARG A 185 -7.26 -0.73 16.30
CA ARG A 185 -5.85 -0.77 16.72
C ARG A 185 -5.57 0.16 17.89
#